data_AF-A0A496AXX3-F1
#
_entry.id   AF-A0A496AXX3-F1
#
_cell.length_a   1.000
_cell.length_b   1.000
_cell.length_c   1.000
_cell.angle_alpha   90.00
_cell.angle_beta   90.00
_cell.angle_gamma   90.00
#
_symmetry.space_group_name_H-M   'P 1'
#
loop_
_entity.id
_entity.type
_entity.pdbx_description
1 polymer ?
#
loop_
_entity_poly.entity_id
_entity_poly.type
_entity_poly.pdbx_seq_one_letter_code
_entity_poly.pdbx_strand_id
1 'polypeptide(L)'
;MQLNRNKLLSIIGLLLGFLFLYFDLNKFLYNSTTYSQLDILLKGIAFILLCISTILMSVAFQNTLGVNIISSLGLLIGIIFLVLPVPQVFRSSSFHLLFCFSIPFGLSTKTIRTTTIISILCIILGTIFLYLNPLLDLEIPTLHILLPGMILFCIIFSKITWCESVSIGLIVLGLISLCQPFLIIFYQTGFQLLLAGLTGFIVVAHR
;
A
#
# COMPACT_ATOMS: atom_id res chain seq x y z
N MET A 1 -33.25 9.48 0.33
CA MET A 1 -32.13 8.61 -0.06
C MET A 1 -31.79 7.71 1.13
N GLN A 2 -32.13 6.41 1.09
CA GLN A 2 -31.68 5.48 2.13
C GLN A 2 -30.16 5.28 1.97
N LEU A 3 -29.39 5.81 2.91
CA LEU A 3 -27.98 5.48 3.01
C LEU A 3 -27.89 4.01 3.40
N ASN A 4 -27.48 3.16 2.45
CA ASN A 4 -27.28 1.74 2.71
C ASN A 4 -26.25 1.60 3.86
N ARG A 5 -26.52 0.74 4.85
CA ARG A 5 -25.70 0.55 6.06
C ARG A 5 -24.21 0.43 5.73
N ASN A 6 -23.88 -0.26 4.65
CA ASN A 6 -22.49 -0.49 4.22
C ASN A 6 -21.82 0.80 3.70
N LYS A 7 -22.56 1.70 3.04
CA LYS A 7 -22.03 3.01 2.61
C LYS A 7 -21.70 3.87 3.82
N LEU A 8 -22.58 3.88 4.83
CA LEU A 8 -22.36 4.62 6.07
C LEU A 8 -21.12 4.08 6.81
N LEU A 9 -21.02 2.76 6.97
CA LEU A 9 -19.88 2.11 7.61
C LEU A 9 -18.56 2.40 6.89
N SER A 10 -18.56 2.42 5.56
CA SER A 10 -17.37 2.75 4.77
C SER A 10 -16.92 4.19 5.01
N ILE A 11 -17.85 5.16 5.02
CA ILE A 11 -17.54 6.57 5.28
C ILE A 11 -17.02 6.76 6.71
N ILE A 12 -17.70 6.18 7.71
CA ILE A 12 -17.29 6.28 9.12
C ILE A 12 -15.91 5.64 9.33
N GLY A 13 -15.68 4.46 8.74
CA GLY A 13 -14.39 3.78 8.80
C GLY A 13 -13.26 4.59 8.17
N LEU A 14 -13.51 5.21 7.02
CA LEU A 14 -12.54 6.12 6.38
C LEU A 14 -12.22 7.31 7.29
N LEU A 15 -13.24 7.98 7.83
CA LEU A 15 -13.06 9.16 8.68
C LEU A 15 -12.29 8.82 9.97
N LEU A 16 -12.66 7.74 10.65
CA LEU A 16 -11.95 7.27 11.84
C LEU A 16 -10.52 6.83 11.52
N GLY A 17 -10.31 6.16 10.37
CA GLY A 17 -8.99 5.74 9.93
C GLY A 17 -8.07 6.92 9.66
N PHE A 18 -8.57 7.95 8.96
CA PHE A 18 -7.84 9.19 8.77
C PHE A 18 -7.58 9.94 10.07
N LEU A 19 -8.56 9.97 10.98
CA LEU A 19 -8.38 10.57 12.30
C LEU A 19 -7.24 9.87 13.02
N PHE A 20 -7.27 8.55 13.20
CA PHE A 20 -6.19 7.83 13.89
C PHE A 20 -4.83 7.92 13.21
N LEU A 21 -4.79 8.07 11.89
CA LEU A 21 -3.55 8.17 11.15
C LEU A 21 -2.86 9.55 11.30
N TYR A 22 -3.64 10.62 11.49
CA TYR A 22 -3.12 11.98 11.68
C TYR A 22 -3.22 12.52 13.11
N PHE A 23 -3.91 11.80 14.00
CA PHE A 23 -4.04 12.19 15.40
C PHE A 23 -2.74 11.86 16.14
N ASP A 24 -1.95 12.89 16.38
CA ASP A 24 -0.72 12.82 17.17
C ASP A 24 -1.07 13.03 18.66
N LEU A 25 -1.41 11.93 19.32
CA LEU A 25 -1.93 11.91 20.69
C LEU A 25 -0.86 12.39 21.70
N ASN A 26 0.42 12.12 21.43
CA ASN A 26 1.53 12.54 22.29
C ASN A 26 1.81 14.03 22.23
N LYS A 27 1.77 14.62 21.03
CA LYS A 27 1.93 16.07 20.88
C LYS A 27 0.81 16.82 21.60
N PHE A 28 -0.38 16.23 21.68
CA PHE A 28 -1.52 16.78 22.40
C PHE A 28 -1.43 16.63 23.92
N LEU A 29 -0.98 15.47 24.43
CA LEU A 29 -1.03 15.19 25.88
C LEU A 29 0.25 15.51 26.64
N TYR A 30 1.43 15.28 26.06
CA TYR A 30 2.68 15.28 26.82
C TYR A 30 3.75 16.23 26.28
N ASN A 31 3.51 16.92 25.16
CA ASN A 31 4.49 17.84 24.54
C ASN A 31 5.89 17.22 24.39
N SER A 32 5.98 15.88 24.35
CA SER A 32 7.22 15.13 24.31
C SER A 32 7.48 14.67 22.88
N THR A 33 8.71 14.86 22.41
CA THR A 33 9.16 14.49 21.06
C THR A 33 9.50 13.01 20.90
N THR A 34 9.28 12.18 21.92
CA THR A 34 9.50 10.73 21.87
C THR A 34 8.30 10.02 21.25
N TYR A 35 8.54 9.24 20.20
CA TYR A 35 7.56 8.30 19.63
C TYR A 35 7.07 7.34 20.71
N SER A 36 5.80 7.45 21.11
CA SER A 36 5.21 6.50 22.05
C SER A 36 4.72 5.26 21.31
N GLN A 37 4.71 4.13 22.01
CA GLN A 37 4.15 2.86 21.52
C GLN A 37 2.66 3.01 21.12
N LEU A 38 1.96 4.00 21.67
CA LEU A 38 0.56 4.30 21.34
C LEU A 38 0.40 4.84 19.93
N ASP A 39 1.31 5.66 19.42
CA ASP A 39 1.22 6.19 18.05
C ASP A 39 1.40 5.08 17.01
N ILE A 40 2.30 4.13 17.28
CA ILE A 40 2.52 2.95 16.44
C ILE A 40 1.27 2.08 16.44
N LEU A 41 0.66 1.86 17.62
CA LEU A 41 -0.58 1.10 17.75
C LEU A 41 -1.74 1.78 16.99
N LEU A 42 -1.90 3.10 17.13
CA LEU A 42 -2.94 3.87 16.44
C LEU A 42 -2.78 3.77 14.92
N LYS A 43 -1.55 3.91 14.40
CA LYS A 43 -1.28 3.76 12.95
C LYS A 43 -1.58 2.34 12.47
N GLY A 44 -1.27 1.32 13.25
CA GLY A 44 -1.63 -0.07 12.95
C GLY A 44 -3.15 -0.29 12.87
N ILE A 45 -3.90 0.25 13.84
CA ILE A 45 -5.38 0.20 13.84
C ILE A 45 -5.93 0.99 12.64
N ALA A 46 -5.38 2.17 12.38
CA ALA A 46 -5.75 3.01 11.25
C ALA A 46 -5.56 2.28 9.92
N PHE A 47 -4.46 1.55 9.75
CA PHE A 47 -4.20 0.76 8.55
C PHE A 47 -5.30 -0.26 8.27
N ILE A 48 -5.66 -1.06 9.28
CA ILE A 48 -6.70 -2.09 9.16
C ILE A 48 -8.05 -1.44 8.84
N LEU A 49 -8.38 -0.36 9.56
CA LEU A 49 -9.65 0.34 9.38
C LEU A 49 -9.76 0.97 8.00
N LEU A 50 -8.69 1.60 7.51
CA LEU A 50 -8.61 2.15 6.15
C LEU A 50 -8.78 1.04 5.11
N CYS A 51 -8.07 -0.07 5.22
CA CYS A 51 -8.21 -1.21 4.28
C CYS A 51 -9.65 -1.72 4.19
N ILE A 52 -10.28 -2.00 5.35
CA ILE A 52 -11.67 -2.49 5.38
C ILE A 52 -12.60 -1.44 4.78
N SER A 53 -12.42 -0.17 5.13
CA SER A 53 -13.28 0.90 4.65
C SER A 53 -13.16 1.14 3.14
N THR A 54 -11.96 1.03 2.56
CA THR A 54 -11.72 1.23 1.12
C THR A 54 -12.20 0.03 0.30
N ILE A 55 -12.05 -1.19 0.81
CA ILE A 55 -12.67 -2.38 0.22
C ILE A 55 -14.20 -2.23 0.24
N LEU A 56 -14.77 -1.88 1.40
CA LEU A 56 -16.22 -1.67 1.51
C LEU A 56 -16.71 -0.52 0.60
N MET A 57 -15.89 0.52 0.42
CA MET A 57 -16.17 1.61 -0.52
C MET A 57 -16.29 1.08 -1.95
N SER A 58 -15.35 0.23 -2.38
CA SER A 58 -15.34 -0.32 -3.74
C SER A 58 -16.55 -1.21 -4.04
N VAL A 59 -17.09 -1.90 -3.03
CA VAL A 59 -18.23 -2.82 -3.18
C VAL A 59 -19.58 -2.11 -2.96
N ALA A 60 -19.67 -1.20 -1.99
CA ALA A 60 -20.94 -0.59 -1.57
C ALA A 60 -21.39 0.57 -2.47
N PHE A 61 -20.47 1.25 -3.15
CA PHE A 61 -20.80 2.38 -4.02
C PHE A 61 -21.01 1.93 -5.46
N GLN A 62 -22.24 2.10 -5.96
CA GLN A 62 -22.58 1.83 -7.36
C GLN A 62 -21.91 2.79 -8.34
N ASN A 63 -21.57 4.01 -7.91
CA ASN A 63 -20.89 4.98 -8.75
C ASN A 63 -19.38 4.69 -8.82
N THR A 64 -19.00 3.82 -9.75
CA THR A 64 -17.59 3.42 -9.96
C THR A 64 -16.69 4.60 -10.33
N LEU A 65 -17.22 5.64 -11.00
CA LEU A 65 -16.45 6.84 -11.34
C LEU A 65 -16.06 7.63 -10.08
N GLY A 66 -16.99 7.78 -9.13
CA GLY A 66 -16.71 8.47 -7.87
C GLY A 66 -15.65 7.75 -7.04
N VAL A 67 -15.74 6.42 -6.94
CA VAL A 67 -14.74 5.58 -6.27
C VAL A 67 -13.37 5.70 -6.95
N ASN A 68 -13.34 5.70 -8.29
CA ASN A 68 -12.10 5.84 -9.06
C ASN A 68 -11.45 7.22 -8.82
N ILE A 69 -12.23 8.31 -8.81
CA ILE A 69 -11.70 9.66 -8.54
C ILE A 69 -11.11 9.72 -7.12
N ILE A 70 -11.86 9.29 -6.10
CA ILE A 70 -11.41 9.33 -4.70
C ILE A 70 -10.13 8.49 -4.52
N SER A 71 -10.11 7.28 -5.08
CA SER A 71 -8.94 6.41 -4.98
C SER A 71 -7.73 6.93 -5.76
N SER A 72 -7.94 7.53 -6.94
CA SER A 72 -6.86 8.19 -7.69
C SER A 72 -6.27 9.39 -6.94
N LEU A 73 -7.11 10.19 -6.26
CA LEU A 73 -6.67 11.30 -5.43
C LEU A 73 -5.88 10.80 -4.22
N GLY A 74 -6.36 9.73 -3.57
CA GLY A 74 -5.65 9.10 -2.47
C GLY A 74 -4.27 8.56 -2.86
N LEU A 75 -4.17 7.91 -4.04
CA LEU A 75 -2.89 7.47 -4.60
C LEU A 75 -1.97 8.65 -4.92
N LEU A 76 -2.49 9.70 -5.55
CA LEU A 76 -1.72 10.90 -5.90
C LEU A 76 -1.18 11.62 -4.65
N ILE A 77 -2.02 11.79 -3.61
CA ILE A 77 -1.59 12.34 -2.32
C ILE A 77 -0.52 11.45 -1.69
N GLY A 78 -0.68 10.12 -1.74
CA GLY A 78 0.32 9.17 -1.25
C GLY A 78 1.68 9.33 -1.95
N ILE A 79 1.70 9.49 -3.28
CA ILE A 79 2.94 9.72 -4.05
C ILE A 79 3.55 11.08 -3.70
N ILE A 80 2.74 12.13 -3.59
CA ILE A 80 3.19 13.48 -3.18
C ILE A 80 3.89 13.40 -1.83
N PHE A 81 3.31 12.72 -0.83
CA PHE A 81 3.92 12.56 0.49
C PHE A 81 5.19 11.70 0.49
N LEU A 82 5.35 10.84 -0.53
CA LEU A 82 6.53 10.01 -0.69
C LEU A 82 7.71 10.80 -1.28
N VAL A 83 7.45 11.67 -2.26
CA VAL A 83 8.47 12.32 -3.09
C VAL A 83 8.83 13.72 -2.60
N LEU A 84 7.84 14.50 -2.15
CA LEU A 84 8.07 15.89 -1.73
C LEU A 84 8.58 15.98 -0.29
N PRO A 85 9.35 17.04 0.05
CA PRO A 85 9.80 17.31 1.41
C PRO A 85 8.63 17.81 2.27
N VAL A 86 7.78 16.88 2.70
CA VAL A 86 6.60 17.12 3.56
C VAL A 86 6.95 16.72 5.01
N PRO A 87 6.31 17.31 6.05
CA PRO A 87 6.57 16.92 7.43
C PRO A 87 6.49 15.41 7.69
N GLN A 88 7.34 14.89 8.60
CA GLN A 88 7.50 13.46 8.86
C GLN A 88 6.18 12.71 9.14
N VAL A 89 5.20 13.38 9.76
CA VAL A 89 3.86 12.82 10.01
C VAL A 89 3.21 12.36 8.70
N PHE A 90 3.21 13.20 7.67
CA PHE A 90 2.65 12.88 6.36
C PHE A 90 3.50 11.88 5.57
N ARG A 91 4.84 11.97 5.70
CA ARG A 91 5.73 10.99 5.04
C ARG A 91 5.48 9.57 5.57
N SER A 92 5.25 9.42 6.89
CA SER A 92 4.96 8.12 7.52
C SER A 92 3.60 7.53 7.13
N SER A 93 2.65 8.34 6.67
CA SER A 93 1.33 7.88 6.24
C SER A 93 1.27 7.50 4.76
N SER A 94 2.27 7.86 3.96
CA SER A 94 2.32 7.59 2.52
C SER A 94 2.08 6.10 2.18
N PHE A 95 2.68 5.16 2.93
CA PHE A 95 2.44 3.72 2.77
C PHE A 95 0.96 3.36 2.92
N HIS A 96 0.34 3.84 3.99
CA HIS A 96 -1.04 3.52 4.34
C HIS A 96 -1.99 3.97 3.23
N LEU A 97 -1.79 5.19 2.73
CA LEU A 97 -2.59 5.75 1.64
C LEU A 97 -2.38 4.97 0.35
N LEU A 98 -1.13 4.77 -0.07
CA LEU A 98 -0.81 4.08 -1.32
C LEU A 98 -1.37 2.66 -1.32
N PHE A 99 -1.18 1.93 -0.23
CA PHE A 99 -1.72 0.57 -0.09
C PHE A 99 -3.24 0.57 -0.09
N CYS A 100 -3.89 1.33 0.80
CA CYS A 100 -5.35 1.26 0.99
C CYS A 100 -6.13 1.75 -0.24
N PHE A 101 -5.61 2.75 -0.97
CA PHE A 101 -6.25 3.29 -2.16
C PHE A 101 -5.90 2.54 -3.45
N SER A 102 -4.83 1.73 -3.47
CA SER A 102 -4.53 0.87 -4.62
C SER A 102 -5.62 -0.16 -4.90
N ILE A 103 -6.21 -0.74 -3.84
CA ILE A 103 -7.26 -1.76 -3.94
C ILE A 103 -8.53 -1.22 -4.63
N PRO A 104 -9.22 -0.17 -4.11
CA PRO A 104 -10.42 0.36 -4.74
C PRO A 104 -10.13 0.94 -6.13
N PHE A 105 -8.93 1.48 -6.37
CA PHE A 105 -8.53 1.96 -7.69
C PHE A 105 -8.44 0.80 -8.69
N GLY A 106 -7.77 -0.29 -8.32
CA GLY A 106 -7.65 -1.48 -9.16
C GLY A 106 -9.01 -2.10 -9.49
N LEU A 107 -9.94 -2.13 -8.53
CA LEU A 107 -11.28 -2.70 -8.73
C LEU A 107 -12.21 -1.81 -9.56
N SER A 108 -12.02 -0.48 -9.52
CA SER A 108 -12.94 0.48 -10.17
C SER A 108 -12.44 1.05 -11.50
N THR A 109 -11.17 0.86 -11.82
CA THR A 109 -10.56 1.45 -13.02
C THR A 109 -11.05 0.79 -14.31
N LYS A 110 -11.40 1.63 -15.30
CA LYS A 110 -11.74 1.19 -16.65
C LYS A 110 -10.52 1.21 -17.60
N THR A 111 -9.44 1.89 -17.22
CA THR A 111 -8.26 2.10 -18.07
C THR A 111 -7.20 1.03 -17.83
N ILE A 112 -7.59 -0.24 -18.01
CA ILE A 112 -6.78 -1.44 -17.70
C ILE A 112 -5.38 -1.39 -18.32
N ARG A 113 -5.25 -0.94 -19.58
CA ARG A 113 -3.96 -0.93 -20.29
C ARG A 113 -2.97 0.08 -19.72
N THR A 114 -3.41 1.27 -19.35
CA THR A 114 -2.51 2.29 -18.80
C THR A 114 -2.12 1.95 -17.36
N THR A 115 -3.07 1.49 -16.56
CA THR A 115 -2.83 1.11 -15.17
C THR A 115 -1.93 -0.12 -15.05
N THR A 116 -2.05 -1.10 -15.95
CA THR A 116 -1.12 -2.23 -16.02
C THR A 116 0.30 -1.79 -16.32
N ILE A 117 0.51 -0.93 -17.34
CA ILE A 117 1.84 -0.39 -17.67
C ILE A 117 2.42 0.35 -16.46
N ILE A 118 1.64 1.21 -15.80
CA ILE A 118 2.08 1.94 -14.60
C ILE A 118 2.44 0.95 -13.48
N SER A 119 1.61 -0.07 -13.22
CA SER A 119 1.88 -1.05 -12.17
C SER A 119 3.16 -1.85 -12.43
N ILE A 120 3.42 -2.24 -13.68
CA ILE A 120 4.65 -2.93 -14.08
C ILE A 120 5.86 -2.02 -13.87
N LEU A 121 5.76 -0.74 -14.27
CA LEU A 121 6.82 0.24 -14.02
C LEU A 121 7.09 0.41 -12.52
N CYS A 122 6.05 0.47 -11.68
CA CYS A 122 6.21 0.52 -10.23
C CYS A 122 6.91 -0.72 -9.67
N ILE A 123 6.58 -1.92 -10.17
CA ILE A 123 7.24 -3.16 -9.73
C ILE A 123 8.72 -3.18 -10.15
N ILE A 124 9.01 -2.80 -11.39
CA ILE A 124 10.38 -2.73 -11.92
C ILE A 124 11.19 -1.68 -11.14
N LEU A 125 10.67 -0.47 -10.95
CA LEU A 125 11.34 0.56 -10.17
C LEU A 125 11.51 0.15 -8.71
N GLY A 126 10.48 -0.44 -8.09
CA GLY A 126 10.52 -0.93 -6.72
C GLY A 126 11.58 -2.02 -6.53
N THR A 127 11.72 -2.95 -7.47
CA THR A 127 12.75 -4.00 -7.43
C THR A 127 14.15 -3.44 -7.67
N ILE A 128 14.33 -2.52 -8.64
CA ILE A 128 15.61 -1.84 -8.87
C ILE A 128 16.04 -1.08 -7.61
N PHE A 129 15.16 -0.26 -7.03
CA PHE A 129 15.48 0.48 -5.82
C PHE A 129 15.73 -0.44 -4.62
N LEU A 130 15.08 -1.59 -4.54
CA LEU A 130 15.31 -2.56 -3.47
C LEU A 130 16.74 -3.12 -3.47
N TYR A 131 17.36 -3.31 -4.64
CA TYR A 131 18.78 -3.69 -4.72
C TYR A 131 19.74 -2.50 -4.66
N LEU A 132 19.31 -1.32 -5.13
CA LEU A 132 20.18 -0.14 -5.21
C LEU A 132 20.27 0.64 -3.88
N ASN A 133 19.20 0.65 -3.07
CA ASN A 133 19.15 1.33 -1.77
C ASN A 133 20.38 1.05 -0.88
N PRO A 134 20.71 -0.22 -0.60
CA PRO A 134 21.82 -0.54 0.29
C PRO A 134 23.19 -0.24 -0.34
N LEU A 135 23.26 0.00 -1.65
CA LEU A 135 24.50 0.32 -2.35
C LEU A 135 24.80 1.82 -2.38
N LEU A 136 23.75 2.66 -2.36
CA LEU A 136 23.85 4.11 -2.51
C LEU A 136 23.42 4.89 -1.25
N ASP A 137 23.16 4.20 -0.13
CA ASP A 137 22.63 4.78 1.12
C ASP A 137 21.42 5.71 0.88
N LEU A 138 20.58 5.34 -0.09
CA LEU A 138 19.37 6.07 -0.38
C LEU A 138 18.29 5.69 0.66
N GLU A 139 17.65 6.67 1.28
CA GLU A 139 16.47 6.42 2.14
C GLU A 139 15.19 6.33 1.31
N ILE A 140 15.23 5.60 0.18
CA ILE A 140 14.05 5.46 -0.67
C ILE A 140 13.14 4.40 -0.06
N PRO A 141 11.86 4.72 0.21
CA PRO A 141 10.89 3.76 0.73
C PRO A 141 10.43 2.77 -0.36
N THR A 142 11.28 1.81 -0.69
CA THR A 142 11.09 0.78 -1.75
C THR A 142 9.77 0.02 -1.63
N LEU A 143 9.44 -0.40 -0.41
CA LEU A 143 8.21 -1.14 -0.09
C LEU A 143 6.95 -0.36 -0.47
N HIS A 144 6.99 0.97 -0.36
CA HIS A 144 5.83 1.84 -0.60
C HIS A 144 5.45 1.92 -2.07
N ILE A 145 6.39 1.61 -2.97
CA ILE A 145 6.15 1.58 -4.42
C ILE A 145 5.86 0.13 -4.85
N LEU A 146 6.62 -0.82 -4.33
CA LEU A 146 6.56 -2.22 -4.75
C LEU A 146 5.19 -2.86 -4.43
N LEU A 147 4.69 -2.69 -3.20
CA LEU A 147 3.44 -3.35 -2.78
C LEU A 147 2.20 -2.84 -3.51
N PRO A 148 1.93 -1.51 -3.54
CA PRO A 148 0.80 -0.99 -4.30
C PRO A 148 0.90 -1.35 -5.79
N GLY A 149 2.13 -1.37 -6.35
CA GLY A 149 2.38 -1.85 -7.72
C GLY A 149 1.96 -3.30 -7.92
N MET A 150 2.37 -4.20 -7.02
CA MET A 150 1.98 -5.63 -7.07
C MET A 150 0.48 -5.84 -6.94
N ILE A 151 -0.19 -5.12 -6.02
CA ILE A 151 -1.64 -5.20 -5.83
C ILE A 151 -2.37 -4.77 -7.11
N LEU A 152 -2.02 -3.60 -7.65
CA LEU A 152 -2.63 -3.09 -8.88
C LEU A 152 -2.41 -4.05 -10.05
N PHE A 153 -1.19 -4.57 -10.19
CA PHE A 153 -0.88 -5.53 -11.24
C PHE A 153 -1.75 -6.79 -11.12
N CYS A 154 -1.87 -7.37 -9.93
CA CYS A 154 -2.60 -8.61 -9.71
C CYS A 154 -4.12 -8.45 -9.87
N ILE A 155 -4.70 -7.30 -9.47
CA ILE A 155 -6.13 -7.03 -9.66
C ILE A 155 -6.47 -6.84 -11.14
N ILE A 156 -5.64 -6.06 -11.86
CA ILE A 156 -5.99 -5.54 -13.18
C ILE A 156 -5.56 -6.49 -14.30
N PHE A 157 -4.41 -7.16 -14.18
CA PHE A 157 -3.86 -7.98 -15.25
C PHE A 157 -4.72 -9.23 -15.51
N SER A 158 -4.99 -9.59 -16.76
CA SER A 158 -5.99 -10.61 -17.09
C SER A 158 -5.53 -12.06 -16.84
N LYS A 159 -4.23 -12.35 -16.99
CA LYS A 159 -3.73 -13.74 -16.94
C LYS A 159 -3.31 -14.12 -15.52
N ILE A 160 -4.20 -14.83 -14.82
CA ILE A 160 -4.01 -15.33 -13.45
C ILE A 160 -2.70 -16.10 -13.30
N THR A 161 -2.45 -17.06 -14.20
CA THR A 161 -1.24 -17.92 -14.16
C THR A 161 0.08 -17.13 -14.21
N TRP A 162 0.10 -16.01 -14.93
CA TRP A 162 1.26 -15.13 -14.96
C TRP A 162 1.43 -14.37 -13.65
N CYS A 163 0.35 -13.85 -13.07
CA CYS A 163 0.41 -13.20 -11.76
C CYS A 163 0.86 -14.17 -10.66
N GLU A 164 0.33 -15.40 -10.64
CA GLU A 164 0.76 -16.46 -9.72
C GLU A 164 2.25 -16.75 -9.88
N SER A 165 2.71 -16.95 -11.12
CA SER A 165 4.12 -17.24 -11.40
C SER A 165 5.05 -16.12 -10.94
N VAL A 166 4.67 -14.86 -11.16
CA VAL A 166 5.43 -13.69 -10.68
C VAL A 166 5.45 -13.65 -9.15
N SER A 167 4.30 -13.85 -8.50
CA SER A 167 4.20 -13.88 -7.03
C SER A 167 5.02 -15.00 -6.40
N ILE A 168 4.93 -16.21 -6.95
CA ILE A 168 5.74 -17.36 -6.51
C ILE A 168 7.23 -17.08 -6.74
N GLY A 169 7.59 -16.50 -7.89
CA GLY A 169 8.96 -16.08 -8.18
C GLY A 169 9.50 -15.11 -7.13
N LEU A 170 8.73 -14.10 -6.74
CA LEU A 170 9.10 -13.15 -5.68
C LEU A 170 9.22 -13.83 -4.32
N ILE A 171 8.33 -14.77 -3.98
CA ILE A 171 8.41 -15.55 -2.73
C ILE A 171 9.69 -16.38 -2.71
N VAL A 172 9.99 -17.12 -3.78
CA VAL A 172 11.19 -17.97 -3.88
C VAL A 172 12.45 -17.11 -3.81
N LEU A 173 12.51 -15.98 -4.53
CA LEU A 173 13.62 -15.04 -4.46
C LEU A 173 13.79 -14.47 -3.04
N GLY A 174 12.68 -14.11 -2.38
CA GLY A 174 12.69 -13.64 -1.01
C GLY A 174 13.25 -14.68 -0.04
N LEU A 175 12.80 -15.94 -0.15
CA LEU A 175 13.30 -17.05 0.66
C LEU A 175 14.79 -17.33 0.42
N ILE A 176 15.23 -17.35 -0.84
CA ILE A 176 16.65 -17.53 -1.17
C ILE A 176 17.49 -16.41 -0.55
N SER A 177 17.02 -15.16 -0.63
CA SER A 177 17.69 -13.99 -0.07
C SER A 177 17.79 -14.06 1.47
N LEU A 178 16.73 -14.52 2.15
CA LEU A 178 16.72 -14.71 3.60
C LEU A 178 17.70 -15.81 4.07
N CYS A 179 17.90 -16.83 3.25
CA CYS A 179 18.80 -17.95 3.55
C CYS A 179 20.28 -17.65 3.27
N GLN A 180 20.64 -16.50 2.69
CA GLN A 180 22.05 -16.14 2.47
C GLN A 180 22.68 -15.64 3.78
N PRO A 181 23.71 -16.34 4.32
CA PRO A 181 24.23 -16.07 5.66
C PRO A 181 25.14 -14.82 5.74
N PHE A 182 25.37 -14.09 4.65
CA PHE A 182 26.50 -13.19 4.55
C PHE A 182 26.20 -11.68 4.62
N LEU A 183 24.96 -11.21 4.45
CA LEU A 183 24.66 -9.76 4.54
C LEU A 183 23.26 -9.49 5.12
N ILE A 184 23.18 -8.69 6.19
CA ILE A 184 21.93 -8.13 6.76
C ILE A 184 21.08 -7.43 5.68
N ILE A 185 21.74 -6.87 4.67
CA ILE A 185 21.13 -6.27 3.48
C ILE A 185 20.21 -7.27 2.75
N PHE A 186 20.66 -8.51 2.54
CA PHE A 186 19.85 -9.55 1.89
C PHE A 186 18.64 -9.99 2.72
N TYR A 187 18.70 -9.79 4.03
CA TYR A 187 17.57 -10.09 4.91
C TYR A 187 16.44 -9.08 4.73
N GLN A 188 16.76 -7.78 4.72
CA GLN A 188 15.76 -6.73 4.52
C GLN A 188 15.14 -6.78 3.12
N THR A 189 15.96 -6.95 2.08
CA THR A 189 15.48 -7.08 0.70
C THR A 189 14.65 -8.35 0.52
N GLY A 190 15.11 -9.47 1.09
CA GLY A 190 14.40 -10.75 1.08
C GLY A 190 13.03 -10.67 1.73
N PHE A 191 12.93 -10.02 2.89
CA PHE A 191 11.65 -9.80 3.57
C PHE A 191 10.69 -8.95 2.73
N GLN A 192 11.17 -7.87 2.11
CA GLN A 192 10.35 -7.01 1.26
C GLN A 192 9.85 -7.74 0.00
N LEU A 193 10.69 -8.56 -0.63
CA LEU A 193 10.30 -9.41 -1.78
C LEU A 193 9.25 -10.45 -1.37
N LEU A 194 9.46 -11.10 -0.22
CA LEU A 194 8.53 -12.10 0.31
C LEU A 194 7.17 -11.47 0.60
N LEU A 195 7.14 -10.29 1.22
CA LEU A 195 5.90 -9.55 1.52
C LEU A 195 5.19 -9.11 0.23
N ALA A 196 5.91 -8.61 -0.77
CA ALA A 196 5.35 -8.26 -2.08
C ALA A 196 4.81 -9.50 -2.85
N GLY A 197 5.54 -10.61 -2.81
CA GLY A 197 5.13 -11.86 -3.44
C GLY A 197 3.89 -12.46 -2.79
N LEU A 198 3.85 -12.53 -1.46
CA LEU A 198 2.70 -13.01 -0.69
C LEU A 198 1.45 -12.15 -0.93
N THR A 199 1.59 -10.82 -0.89
CA THR A 199 0.45 -9.93 -1.14
C THR A 199 -0.12 -10.11 -2.54
N GLY A 200 0.75 -10.20 -3.56
CA GLY A 200 0.31 -10.55 -4.92
C GLY A 200 -0.41 -11.90 -4.96
N PHE A 201 0.16 -12.93 -4.33
CA PHE A 201 -0.43 -14.28 -4.31
C PHE A 201 -1.82 -14.30 -3.66
N ILE A 202 -1.97 -13.63 -2.51
CA ILE A 202 -3.24 -13.51 -1.81
C ILE A 202 -4.28 -12.82 -2.69
N VAL A 203 -3.90 -11.72 -3.34
CA VAL A 203 -4.82 -10.98 -4.24
C VAL A 203 -5.26 -11.85 -5.41
N VAL A 204 -4.33 -12.58 -6.04
CA VAL A 204 -4.66 -13.47 -7.17
C VAL A 204 -5.57 -14.61 -6.73
N ALA A 205 -5.33 -15.20 -5.56
CA ALA A 205 -6.14 -16.30 -5.02
C ALA A 205 -7.58 -15.90 -4.65
N HIS A 206 -7.84 -14.60 -4.42
CA HIS A 206 -9.15 -14.08 -4.03
C HIS A 206 -9.82 -13.23 -5.12
N ARG A 207 -9.25 -13.21 -6.33
CA ARG A 207 -9.82 -12.55 -7.51
C ARG A 207 -10.82 -13.47 -8.21
#